data_AF-A0A376X3T0-F1
#
_entry.id   AF-A0A376X3T0-F1
#
_cell.length_a   1.000
_cell.length_b   1.000
_cell.length_c   1.000
_cell.angle_alpha   90.00
_cell.angle_beta   90.00
_cell.angle_gamma   90.00
#
_symmetry.space_group_name_H-M   'P 1'
#
loop_
_entity.id
_entity.type
_entity.pdbx_description
1 polymer ?
#
loop_
_entity_poly.entity_id
_entity_poly.type
_entity_poly.pdbx_seq_one_letter_code
_entity_poly.pdbx_strand_id
1 'polypeptide(L)'
;MCEGYVEKPLYLLIAEWMMAENRWVIAREISIHFDIEHSKAVNTLTYILSEVTEISCEVKMIPNKLEGRGCQCQRLVKVVDIDEQIYARLRNNSREKLVGVRKTPRIPARSAHGT
;
A
#
# COMPACT_ATOMS: atom_id res chain seq x y z
N MET A 1 -14.78 -25.01 -14.27
CA MET A 1 -14.26 -24.69 -12.93
C MET A 1 -13.82 -23.25 -12.93
N CYS A 2 -14.59 -22.33 -12.35
CA CYS A 2 -14.15 -20.95 -12.17
C CYS A 2 -13.32 -20.91 -10.88
N GLU A 3 -12.00 -21.03 -11.01
CA GLU A 3 -11.09 -20.64 -9.95
C GLU A 3 -11.40 -19.18 -9.59
N GLY A 4 -11.81 -18.98 -8.34
CA GLY A 4 -12.26 -17.69 -7.85
C GLY A 4 -11.17 -16.66 -8.04
N TYR A 5 -11.37 -15.75 -8.99
CA TYR A 5 -10.63 -14.50 -9.11
C TYR A 5 -10.87 -13.72 -7.82
N VAL A 6 -10.05 -13.98 -6.80
CA VAL A 6 -9.95 -13.10 -5.66
C VAL A 6 -9.34 -11.82 -6.23
N GLU A 7 -10.15 -10.78 -6.36
CA GLU A 7 -9.67 -9.45 -6.79
C GLU A 7 -8.50 -9.05 -5.90
N LYS A 8 -7.29 -9.14 -6.43
CA LYS A 8 -6.07 -8.83 -5.70
C LYS A 8 -6.03 -7.31 -5.47
N PRO A 9 -5.85 -6.84 -4.23
CA PRO A 9 -5.76 -5.41 -3.96
C PRO A 9 -4.47 -4.84 -4.56
N LEU A 10 -4.50 -3.54 -4.87
CA LEU A 10 -3.39 -2.85 -5.53
C LEU A 10 -2.05 -3.00 -4.78
N TYR A 11 -2.07 -2.98 -3.45
CA TYR A 11 -0.85 -3.13 -2.65
C TYR A 11 -0.17 -4.49 -2.84
N LEU A 12 -0.96 -5.56 -3.06
CA LEU A 12 -0.43 -6.90 -3.29
C LEU A 12 0.18 -6.99 -4.70
N LEU A 13 -0.50 -6.41 -5.70
CA LEU A 13 0.01 -6.34 -7.07
C LEU A 13 1.35 -5.59 -7.13
N ILE A 14 1.46 -4.49 -6.38
CA ILE A 14 2.71 -3.74 -6.25
C ILE A 14 3.79 -4.58 -5.56
N ALA A 15 3.46 -5.27 -4.47
CA ALA A 15 4.43 -6.12 -3.77
C ALA A 15 4.93 -7.29 -4.63
N GLU A 16 4.03 -7.99 -5.33
CA GLU A 16 4.38 -9.07 -6.27
C GLU A 16 5.29 -8.56 -7.39
N TRP A 17 4.96 -7.40 -7.96
CA TRP A 17 5.80 -6.77 -8.98
C TRP A 17 7.20 -6.39 -8.44
N MET A 18 7.26 -5.82 -7.23
CA MET A 18 8.53 -5.48 -6.57
C MET A 18 9.38 -6.72 -6.27
N MET A 19 8.74 -7.83 -5.90
CA MET A 19 9.40 -9.11 -5.66
C MET A 19 9.97 -9.67 -6.97
N ALA A 20 9.18 -9.65 -8.05
CA ALA A 20 9.60 -10.09 -9.38
C ALA A 20 10.78 -9.28 -9.94
N GLU A 21 10.80 -7.97 -9.68
CA GLU A 21 11.89 -7.07 -10.08
C GLU A 21 13.21 -7.37 -9.35
N ASN A 22 13.15 -8.00 -8.16
CA ASN A 22 14.29 -8.38 -7.33
C ASN A 22 15.33 -7.25 -7.04
N ARG A 23 14.94 -5.99 -7.24
CA ARG A 23 15.79 -4.80 -7.09
C ARG A 23 15.18 -3.79 -6.13
N TRP A 24 16.00 -2.82 -5.74
CA TRP A 24 15.54 -1.65 -5.01
C TRP A 24 14.69 -0.77 -5.93
N VAL A 25 13.42 -0.57 -5.58
CA VAL A 25 12.52 0.32 -6.32
C VAL A 25 12.18 1.56 -5.51
N ILE A 26 11.80 2.63 -6.20
CA ILE A 26 11.35 3.89 -5.59
C ILE A 26 9.87 4.09 -5.87
N ALA A 27 9.20 4.87 -5.02
CA ALA A 27 7.77 5.19 -5.19
C ALA A 27 7.43 5.82 -6.56
N ARG A 28 8.41 6.48 -7.20
CA ARG A 28 8.26 7.02 -8.56
C ARG A 28 8.13 5.91 -9.62
N GLU A 29 8.89 4.83 -9.51
CA GLU A 29 8.79 3.69 -10.45
C GLU A 29 7.40 3.05 -10.36
N ILE A 30 6.90 2.88 -9.13
CA ILE A 30 5.55 2.36 -8.87
C ILE A 30 4.49 3.29 -9.48
N SER A 31 4.65 4.60 -9.29
CA SER A 31 3.77 5.62 -9.87
C SER A 31 3.70 5.54 -11.39
N ILE A 32 4.84 5.33 -12.07
CA ILE A 32 4.91 5.19 -13.53
C ILE A 32 4.33 3.83 -13.98
N HIS A 33 4.70 2.74 -13.31
CA HIS A 33 4.31 1.39 -13.71
C HIS A 33 2.81 1.13 -13.55
N PHE A 34 2.21 1.68 -12.50
CA PHE A 34 0.79 1.49 -12.19
C PHE A 34 -0.09 2.70 -12.59
N ASP A 35 0.49 3.72 -13.23
CA ASP A 35 -0.19 4.98 -13.58
C ASP A 35 -0.97 5.58 -12.39
N ILE A 36 -0.32 5.63 -11.22
CA ILE A 36 -0.90 6.20 -9.99
C ILE A 36 -0.13 7.43 -9.55
N GLU A 37 -0.80 8.33 -8.84
CA GLU A 37 -0.16 9.51 -8.26
C GLU A 37 0.98 9.11 -7.30
N HIS A 38 2.07 9.88 -7.32
CA HIS A 38 3.23 9.60 -6.47
C HIS A 38 2.87 9.50 -4.98
N SER A 39 1.99 10.37 -4.50
CA SER A 39 1.48 10.32 -3.12
C SER A 39 0.74 9.02 -2.80
N LYS A 40 0.00 8.46 -3.76
CA LYS A 40 -0.65 7.16 -3.60
C LYS A 40 0.38 6.04 -3.53
N ALA A 41 1.38 6.04 -4.41
CA ALA A 41 2.46 5.05 -4.37
C ALA A 41 3.20 5.06 -3.02
N VAL A 42 3.51 6.24 -2.48
CA VAL A 42 4.15 6.39 -1.16
C VAL A 42 3.25 5.89 -0.04
N ASN A 43 1.96 6.21 -0.08
CA ASN A 43 1.00 5.75 0.93
C ASN A 43 0.86 4.23 0.89
N THR A 44 0.76 3.64 -0.31
CA THR A 44 0.69 2.19 -0.48
C THR A 44 1.94 1.49 0.02
N LEU A 45 3.14 2.01 -0.26
CA LEU A 45 4.37 1.49 0.34
C LEU A 45 4.35 1.56 1.87
N THR A 46 3.89 2.67 2.42
CA THR A 46 3.79 2.83 3.88
C THR A 46 2.81 1.84 4.50
N TYR A 47 1.69 1.59 3.81
CA TYR A 47 0.71 0.57 4.20
C TYR A 47 1.33 -0.83 4.19
N ILE A 48 2.01 -1.22 3.11
CA ILE A 48 2.68 -2.53 3.02
C ILE A 48 3.70 -2.70 4.16
N LEU A 49 4.50 -1.66 4.41
CA LEU A 49 5.56 -1.70 5.42
C LEU A 49 5.05 -1.69 6.87
N SER A 50 3.87 -1.13 7.12
CA SER A 50 3.36 -0.93 8.48
C SER A 50 2.23 -1.89 8.86
N GLU A 51 1.36 -2.24 7.93
CA GLU A 51 0.13 -3.02 8.19
C GLU A 51 0.25 -4.48 7.72
N VAL A 52 1.16 -4.78 6.80
CA VAL A 52 1.25 -6.10 6.17
C VAL A 52 2.49 -6.84 6.67
N THR A 53 2.35 -7.50 7.82
CA THR A 53 3.43 -8.29 8.44
C THR A 53 3.84 -9.52 7.63
N GLU A 54 2.95 -9.98 6.75
CA GLU A 54 3.15 -11.12 5.85
C GLU A 54 4.11 -10.80 4.69
N ILE A 55 4.41 -9.52 4.43
CA ILE A 55 5.35 -9.12 3.37
C ILE A 55 6.67 -8.69 4.01
N SER A 56 7.72 -9.47 3.79
CA SER A 56 9.07 -9.12 4.20
C SER A 56 9.65 -8.08 3.24
N CYS A 57 9.80 -6.86 3.75
CA CYS A 57 10.30 -5.72 2.99
C CYS A 57 11.58 -5.16 3.62
N GLU A 58 12.55 -4.82 2.80
CA GLU A 58 13.70 -4.00 3.20
C GLU A 58 13.53 -2.56 2.73
N VAL A 59 13.90 -1.61 3.59
CA VAL A 59 13.80 -0.17 3.30
C VAL A 59 15.16 0.47 3.46
N LYS A 60 15.56 1.25 2.46
CA LYS A 60 16.79 2.04 2.48
C LYS A 60 16.47 3.49 2.20
N MET A 61 16.98 4.39 3.05
CA MET A 61 16.91 5.82 2.82
C MET A 61 18.25 6.30 2.28
N ILE A 62 18.25 6.89 1.08
CA ILE A 62 19.42 7.51 0.49
C ILE A 62 19.25 9.03 0.62
N PRO A 63 20.13 9.72 1.35
CA PRO A 63 20.11 11.18 1.38
C PRO A 63 20.46 11.69 -0.02
N ASN A 64 19.53 12.40 -0.64
CA ASN A 64 19.83 13.10 -1.88
C ASN A 64 20.69 14.30 -1.53
N LYS A 65 21.96 14.30 -1.95
CA LYS A 65 22.85 15.46 -1.84
C LYS A 65 22.44 16.51 -2.87
N LEU A 66 21.25 17.11 -2.69
CA LEU A 66 20.90 18.35 -3.36
C LEU A 66 21.22 19.48 -2.38
N GLU A 67 22.40 20.09 -2.56
CA GLU A 67 22.76 21.30 -1.82
C GLU A 67 21.65 22.36 -2.02
N GLY A 68 21.07 22.83 -0.91
CA GLY A 68 20.14 23.97 -0.92
C GLY A 68 18.65 23.69 -1.06
N ARG A 69 18.19 22.43 -1.17
CA ARG A 69 16.78 22.06 -0.93
C ARG A 69 16.73 21.09 0.25
N GLY A 70 15.82 21.31 1.21
CA GLY A 70 15.71 20.47 2.43
C GLY A 70 15.66 18.96 2.13
N CYS A 71 15.94 18.09 3.12
CA CYS A 71 16.20 16.65 2.88
C CYS A 71 15.15 16.01 1.97
N GLN A 72 15.48 15.89 0.68
CA GLN A 72 14.73 15.06 -0.26
C GLN A 72 15.31 13.66 -0.18
N CYS A 73 15.16 13.03 0.98
CA CYS A 73 15.69 11.69 1.18
C CYS A 73 14.89 10.71 0.28
N GLN A 74 15.57 9.97 -0.60
CA GLN A 74 14.92 9.01 -1.48
C GLN A 74 14.72 7.70 -0.74
N ARG A 75 13.48 7.23 -0.64
CA ARG A 75 13.14 5.94 -0.04
C ARG A 75 13.16 4.86 -1.11
N LEU A 76 14.08 3.92 -0.97
CA LEU A 76 14.12 2.70 -1.75
C LEU A 76 13.53 1.58 -0.92
N VAL A 77 12.73 0.73 -1.58
CA VAL A 77 12.10 -0.42 -0.96
C VAL A 77 12.36 -1.64 -1.83
N LYS A 78 12.66 -2.77 -1.20
CA LYS A 78 12.82 -4.06 -1.85
C LYS A 78 11.94 -5.08 -1.13
N VAL A 79 11.17 -5.86 -1.89
CA VAL A 79 10.44 -7.01 -1.32
C VAL A 79 11.37 -8.20 -1.36
N VAL A 80 11.56 -8.84 -0.19
CA VAL A 80 12.41 -10.02 -0.02
C VAL A 80 11.58 -11.28 -0.18
N ASP A 81 10.42 -11.32 0.47
CA ASP A 81 9.54 -12.48 0.48
C ASP A 81 8.09 -12.07 0.76
N ILE A 82 7.14 -12.84 0.23
CA ILE A 82 5.70 -12.66 0.44
C ILE A 82 5.14 -13.98 0.97
N ASP A 83 4.72 -13.98 2.24
CA ASP A 83 4.18 -15.17 2.89
C ASP A 83 2.80 -15.53 2.30
N GLU A 84 2.59 -16.81 2.00
CA GLU A 84 1.36 -17.29 1.38
C GLU A 84 0.11 -17.07 2.24
N GLN A 85 0.27 -16.85 3.54
CA GLN A 85 -0.82 -16.53 4.47
C GLN A 85 -1.56 -15.24 4.07
N ILE A 86 -0.92 -14.31 3.36
CA ILE A 86 -1.59 -13.10 2.89
C ILE A 86 -2.75 -13.43 1.95
N TYR A 87 -2.60 -14.44 1.08
CA TYR A 87 -3.63 -14.88 0.16
C TYR A 87 -4.78 -15.57 0.92
N ALA A 88 -4.47 -16.32 1.98
CA ALA A 88 -5.47 -16.92 2.85
C ALA A 88 -6.27 -15.87 3.63
N ARG A 89 -5.61 -14.82 4.16
CA ARG A 89 -6.28 -13.69 4.80
C ARG A 89 -7.14 -12.89 3.84
N LEU A 90 -6.66 -12.64 2.63
CA LEU A 90 -7.44 -11.97 1.57
C LEU A 90 -8.72 -12.72 1.22
N ARG A 91 -8.62 -14.05 1.10
CA ARG A 91 -9.80 -14.90 0.87
C ARG A 91 -10.81 -14.84 2.02
N ASN A 92 -10.36 -14.62 3.25
CA ASN A 92 -11.25 -14.45 4.40
C ASN A 92 -11.83 -13.03 4.48
N ASN A 93 -11.04 -12.00 4.18
CA ASN A 93 -11.49 -10.61 4.19
C ASN A 93 -12.46 -10.29 3.03
N SER A 94 -12.30 -10.89 1.86
CA SER A 94 -13.25 -10.75 0.75
C SER A 94 -14.64 -11.30 1.11
N ARG A 95 -14.70 -12.34 1.96
CA ARG A 95 -15.96 -12.88 2.51
C ARG A 95 -16.57 -11.94 3.54
N GLU A 96 -15.77 -11.23 4.35
CA GLU A 96 -16.28 -10.22 5.29
C GLU A 96 -16.82 -8.97 4.59
N LYS A 97 -16.19 -8.50 3.49
CA LYS A 97 -16.72 -7.38 2.69
C LYS A 97 -18.07 -7.67 2.06
N LEU A 98 -18.38 -8.94 1.75
CA LEU A 98 -19.71 -9.35 1.28
C LEU A 98 -20.76 -9.35 2.40
N VAL A 99 -20.36 -9.46 3.67
CA VAL A 99 -21.24 -9.47 4.85
C VAL A 99 -21.34 -8.08 5.52
N GLY A 100 -20.36 -7.20 5.27
CA GLY A 100 -20.15 -5.93 5.97
C GLY A 100 -20.79 -4.68 5.38
N VAL A 101 -21.91 -4.76 4.63
CA VAL A 101 -22.67 -3.55 4.22
C VAL A 101 -23.49 -2.95 5.38
N ARG A 102 -22.91 -2.88 6.59
CA ARG A 102 -23.51 -2.09 7.69
C ARG A 102 -22.97 -0.67 7.65
N LYS A 103 -23.77 0.17 6.98
CA LYS A 103 -23.83 1.64 7.04
C LYS A 103 -23.19 2.19 8.33
N THR A 104 -22.10 2.92 8.20
CA THR A 104 -21.66 3.85 9.25
C THR A 104 -22.67 5.01 9.33
N PRO A 105 -23.28 5.28 10.51
CA PRO A 105 -24.11 6.46 10.68
C PRO A 105 -23.24 7.71 10.59
N ARG A 106 -23.56 8.61 9.66
CA ARG A 106 -22.96 9.94 9.62
C ARG A 106 -23.42 10.71 10.86
N ILE A 107 -22.48 11.09 11.72
CA ILE A 107 -22.71 12.00 12.84
C ILE A 107 -22.98 13.40 12.26
N PRO A 108 -24.13 14.06 12.54
CA PRO A 108 -24.32 15.44 12.12
C PRO A 108 -23.49 16.39 13.00
N ALA A 109 -22.77 17.30 12.36
CA ALA A 109 -21.98 18.34 13.00
C ALA A 109 -22.89 19.29 13.80
N ARG A 110 -22.52 19.51 15.07
CA ARG A 110 -23.19 20.42 16.00
C ARG A 110 -22.69 21.84 15.73
N SER A 111 -23.49 22.65 15.04
CA SER A 111 -23.22 24.09 14.89
C SER A 111 -23.51 24.81 16.20
N ALA A 112 -22.48 25.45 16.74
CA ALA A 112 -22.59 26.45 17.78
C ALA A 112 -22.77 27.83 17.14
N HIS A 113 -23.88 28.49 17.46
CA HIS A 113 -24.11 29.93 17.31
C HIS A 113 -25.31 30.21 18.25
N GLY A 114 -25.22 31.00 19.31
CA GLY A 114 -24.49 32.25 19.46
C GLY A 114 -25.46 33.39 19.19
N THR A 115 -26.25 33.74 20.21
CA THR A 115 -26.81 35.08 20.53
C THR A 115 -27.43 35.02 21.91
#